data_AF-A0A7J6DDM8-F1
#
_entry.id   AF-A0A7J6DDM8-F1
#
_cell.length_a   1.000
_cell.length_b   1.000
_cell.length_c   1.000
_cell.angle_alpha   90.00
_cell.angle_beta   90.00
_cell.angle_gamma   90.00
#
_symmetry.space_group_name_H-M   'P 1'
#
loop_
_entity.id
_entity.type
_entity.pdbx_description
1 polymer ?
#
loop_
_entity_poly.entity_id
_entity_poly.type
_entity_poly.pdbx_seq_one_letter_code
_entity_poly.pdbx_strand_id
1 'polypeptide(L)'
;MSENATLWSSGSGSKLFMGSGTKLIVQTKEKQEPNIFKIEDSCLATDFTDHEAVKFEFEGKNVTPVRYTGQNYYSSFNFRAGDDCNEQVHCVKGGSSSSFEPDEKINYMSLGLYWLRILFLKTVVFNVLITFKAWMS
;
A
#
# COMPACT_ATOMS: atom_id res chain seq x y z
N MET A 1 11.79 26.61 -25.99
CA MET A 1 12.36 27.92 -25.63
C MET A 1 13.87 27.76 -25.56
N SER A 2 14.59 28.51 -26.39
CA SER A 2 16.05 28.49 -26.48
C SER A 2 16.59 29.55 -25.52
N GLU A 3 17.27 29.15 -24.45
CA GLU A 3 17.96 30.09 -23.57
C GLU A 3 19.40 30.26 -24.05
N ASN A 4 19.71 31.47 -24.52
CA ASN A 4 21.04 31.89 -24.94
C ASN A 4 21.86 32.27 -23.68
N ALA A 5 22.93 31.55 -23.40
CA ALA A 5 23.94 31.97 -22.43
C ALA A 5 25.07 32.71 -23.17
N THR A 6 25.20 34.01 -22.93
CA THR A 6 26.34 34.82 -23.40
C THR A 6 27.50 34.74 -22.40
N LEU A 7 28.64 34.26 -22.89
CA LEU A 7 29.89 34.03 -22.17
C LEU A 7 30.66 35.32 -21.84
N TRP A 8 31.39 35.27 -20.73
CA TRP A 8 32.24 36.35 -20.21
C TRP A 8 33.47 36.67 -21.08
N SER A 9 33.94 37.90 -20.84
CA SER A 9 35.06 38.66 -21.42
C SER A 9 36.38 37.92 -21.67
N SER A 10 37.01 38.25 -22.80
CA SER A 10 38.35 37.83 -23.22
C SER A 10 39.46 38.48 -22.39
N GLY A 11 40.01 37.74 -21.43
CA GLY A 11 41.29 38.02 -20.78
C GLY A 11 42.24 36.83 -20.96
N SER A 12 43.51 37.09 -21.31
CA SER A 12 44.55 36.08 -21.50
C SER A 12 44.75 35.23 -20.24
N GLY A 13 44.29 33.99 -20.27
CA GLY A 13 44.45 33.03 -19.16
C GLY A 13 43.63 31.76 -19.41
N SER A 14 44.34 30.64 -19.59
CA SER A 14 43.86 29.24 -19.56
C SER A 14 42.38 28.99 -19.95
N LYS A 15 42.16 28.54 -21.20
CA LYS A 15 40.84 28.06 -21.67
C LYS A 15 40.37 26.90 -20.80
N LEU A 16 39.27 27.09 -20.09
CA LEU A 16 38.54 26.01 -19.43
C LEU A 16 37.89 25.14 -20.50
N PHE A 17 38.29 23.87 -20.59
CA PHE A 17 37.64 22.90 -21.45
C PHE A 17 36.48 22.26 -20.67
N MET A 18 35.25 22.65 -20.99
CA MET A 18 34.07 21.90 -20.54
C MET A 18 33.86 20.70 -21.47
N GLY A 19 33.79 19.50 -20.89
CA GLY A 19 33.51 18.27 -21.62
C GLY A 19 32.11 18.29 -22.23
N SER A 20 31.95 17.60 -23.37
CA SER A 20 30.62 17.35 -23.94
C SER A 20 29.86 16.47 -22.96
N GLY A 21 28.74 16.98 -22.41
CA GLY A 21 27.95 16.28 -21.41
C GLY A 21 27.46 14.92 -21.91
N THR A 22 27.09 14.04 -20.97
CA THR A 22 26.57 12.71 -21.30
C THR A 22 25.19 12.80 -21.94
N LYS A 23 25.05 12.29 -23.17
CA LYS A 23 23.74 12.13 -23.83
C LYS A 23 23.04 10.89 -23.27
N LEU A 24 21.99 11.09 -22.48
CA LEU A 24 21.11 10.02 -22.02
C LEU A 24 20.09 9.68 -23.11
N ILE A 25 20.07 8.43 -23.57
CA ILE A 25 19.04 7.90 -24.44
C ILE A 25 18.15 7.01 -23.58
N VAL A 26 16.96 7.50 -23.24
CA VAL A 26 15.98 6.74 -22.47
C VAL A 26 15.22 5.83 -23.44
N GLN A 27 15.28 4.52 -23.20
CA GLN A 27 14.45 3.57 -23.93
C GLN A 27 13.06 3.53 -23.29
N THR A 28 12.01 3.69 -24.10
CA THR A 28 10.62 3.53 -23.68
C THR A 28 10.37 2.06 -23.34
N LYS A 29 10.14 1.78 -22.06
CA LYS A 29 9.70 0.44 -21.60
C LYS A 29 8.24 0.21 -21.99
N GLU A 30 7.86 -1.07 -21.94
CA GLU A 30 6.48 -1.52 -22.18
C GLU A 30 5.50 -0.81 -21.25
N LYS A 31 4.42 -0.26 -21.84
CA LYS A 31 3.38 0.46 -21.11
C LYS A 31 2.38 -0.56 -20.60
N GLN A 32 2.30 -0.72 -19.28
CA GLN A 32 1.33 -1.60 -18.64
C GLN A 32 0.18 -0.79 -18.05
N GLU A 33 -1.05 -1.18 -18.41
CA GLU A 33 -2.29 -0.59 -17.92
C GLU A 33 -2.59 -1.03 -16.48
N PRO A 34 -3.26 -0.17 -15.68
CA PRO A 34 -3.54 -0.46 -14.27
C PRO A 34 -4.57 -1.56 -14.11
N ASN A 35 -4.35 -2.45 -13.14
CA ASN A 35 -5.39 -3.36 -12.66
C ASN A 35 -6.18 -2.68 -11.54
N ILE A 36 -7.49 -2.50 -11.74
CA ILE A 36 -8.39 -1.77 -10.84
C ILE A 36 -9.26 -2.75 -10.07
N PHE A 37 -9.22 -2.66 -8.73
CA PHE A 37 -10.02 -3.44 -7.80
C PHE A 37 -10.98 -2.52 -7.04
N LYS A 38 -12.26 -2.89 -6.98
CA LYS A 38 -13.27 -2.22 -6.15
C LYS A 38 -13.38 -2.93 -4.80
N ILE A 39 -13.25 -2.17 -3.72
CA ILE A 39 -13.34 -2.64 -2.33
C ILE A 39 -14.37 -1.73 -1.65
N GLU A 40 -15.61 -2.21 -1.51
CA GLU A 40 -16.74 -1.38 -1.03
C GLU A 40 -16.86 -0.07 -1.85
N ASP A 41 -16.71 1.08 -1.21
CA ASP A 41 -16.72 2.43 -1.79
C ASP A 41 -15.32 2.95 -2.15
N SER A 42 -14.30 2.08 -2.17
CA SER A 42 -12.91 2.43 -2.46
C SER A 42 -12.38 1.73 -3.71
N CYS A 43 -11.48 2.40 -4.42
CA CYS A 43 -10.83 1.86 -5.63
C CYS A 43 -9.33 1.72 -5.38
N LEU A 44 -8.77 0.57 -5.72
CA LEU A 44 -7.35 0.29 -5.67
C LEU A 44 -6.84 0.03 -7.08
N ALA A 45 -5.91 0.84 -7.58
CA ALA A 45 -5.23 0.61 -8.84
C ALA A 45 -3.80 0.11 -8.58
N THR A 46 -3.40 -0.95 -9.27
CA THR A 46 -2.11 -1.64 -9.09
C THR A 46 -1.45 -1.94 -10.43
N ASP A 47 -0.16 -2.29 -10.40
CA ASP A 47 0.60 -2.82 -11.54
C ASP A 47 0.70 -1.91 -12.79
N PHE A 48 0.56 -0.59 -12.63
CA PHE A 48 0.75 0.34 -13.75
C PHE A 48 2.16 0.94 -13.77
N THR A 49 2.71 1.11 -14.97
CA THR A 49 4.06 1.69 -15.15
C THR A 49 4.02 3.20 -15.39
N ASP A 50 2.89 3.71 -15.89
CA ASP A 50 2.73 5.10 -16.26
C ASP A 50 2.17 5.91 -15.08
N HIS A 51 2.93 6.87 -14.58
CA HIS A 51 2.56 7.66 -13.40
C HIS A 51 1.25 8.44 -13.59
N GLU A 52 0.86 8.70 -14.84
CA GLU A 52 -0.38 9.42 -15.18
C GLU A 52 -1.55 8.50 -15.57
N ALA A 53 -1.36 7.17 -15.48
CA ALA A 53 -2.40 6.20 -15.86
C ALA A 53 -3.67 6.34 -15.02
N VAL A 54 -3.54 6.79 -13.77
CA VAL A 54 -4.66 6.88 -12.83
C VAL A 54 -4.60 8.20 -12.08
N LYS A 55 -5.69 8.97 -12.14
CA LYS A 55 -5.86 10.23 -11.40
C LYS A 55 -6.97 10.02 -10.39
N PHE A 56 -6.58 9.82 -9.14
CA PHE A 56 -7.51 9.75 -8.03
C PHE A 56 -7.54 11.08 -7.30
N GLU A 57 -8.74 11.45 -6.84
CA GLU A 57 -8.98 12.67 -6.10
C GLU A 57 -9.59 12.31 -4.75
N PHE A 58 -8.99 12.83 -3.69
CA PHE A 58 -9.46 12.68 -2.32
C PHE A 58 -9.67 14.07 -1.71
N GLU A 59 -10.91 14.39 -1.35
CA GLU A 59 -11.29 15.67 -0.71
C GLU A 59 -10.77 16.92 -1.46
N GLY A 60 -10.86 16.94 -2.80
CA GLY A 60 -10.40 18.09 -3.60
C GLY A 60 -8.89 18.09 -3.90
N LYS A 61 -8.17 17.03 -3.53
CA LYS A 61 -6.71 16.91 -3.72
C LYS A 61 -6.37 15.70 -4.56
N ASN A 62 -5.49 15.90 -5.54
CA ASN A 62 -4.95 14.82 -6.35
C ASN A 62 -4.07 13.90 -5.49
N VAL A 63 -4.41 12.62 -5.45
CA VAL A 63 -3.60 11.58 -4.82
C VAL A 63 -2.54 11.13 -5.83
N THR A 64 -1.28 11.27 -5.44
CA THR A 64 -0.16 10.81 -6.27
C THR A 64 0.08 9.32 -6.05
N PRO A 65 0.33 8.55 -7.12
CA PRO A 65 0.56 7.14 -6.98
C PRO A 65 1.93 6.87 -6.36
N VAL A 66 1.96 5.88 -5.46
CA VAL A 66 3.15 5.49 -4.71
C VAL A 66 3.87 4.34 -5.39
N ARG A 67 5.19 4.28 -5.23
CA ARG A 67 6.03 3.18 -5.73
C ARG A 67 6.76 2.53 -4.58
N TYR A 68 6.69 1.21 -4.49
CA TYR A 68 7.46 0.44 -3.53
C TYR A 68 8.94 0.35 -3.96
N THR A 69 9.84 0.50 -2.99
CA THR A 69 11.28 0.38 -3.22
C THR A 69 11.62 -1.01 -3.76
N GLY A 70 12.23 -1.06 -4.94
CA GLY A 70 12.61 -2.31 -5.62
C GLY A 70 11.63 -2.79 -6.70
N GLN A 71 10.47 -2.14 -6.86
CA GLN A 71 9.54 -2.44 -7.94
C GLN A 71 9.49 -1.31 -8.99
N ASN A 72 9.15 -1.66 -10.23
CA ASN A 72 9.02 -0.71 -11.35
C ASN A 72 7.57 -0.27 -11.59
N TYR A 73 6.63 -0.74 -10.77
CA TYR A 73 5.20 -0.48 -10.91
C TYR A 73 4.73 0.48 -9.81
N TYR A 74 3.72 1.27 -10.15
CA TYR A 74 3.04 2.17 -9.25
C TYR A 74 1.75 1.55 -8.74
N SER A 75 1.31 2.02 -7.59
CA SER A 75 0.00 1.67 -7.03
C SER A 75 -0.64 2.92 -6.44
N SER A 76 -1.95 3.03 -6.57
CA SER A 76 -2.72 4.16 -6.08
C SER A 76 -3.99 3.68 -5.42
N PHE A 77 -4.39 4.37 -4.36
CA PHE A 77 -5.57 4.03 -3.59
C PHE A 77 -6.46 5.27 -3.45
N ASN A 78 -7.75 5.10 -3.76
CA ASN A 78 -8.74 6.12 -3.52
C ASN A 78 -9.75 5.67 -2.46
N PHE A 79 -9.76 6.37 -1.33
CA PHE A 79 -10.69 6.13 -0.25
C PHE A 79 -11.98 6.91 -0.53
N ARG A 80 -13.15 6.22 -0.53
CA ARG A 80 -14.47 6.83 -0.84
C ARG A 80 -14.57 7.41 -2.26
N ALA A 81 -14.16 6.63 -3.24
CA ALA A 81 -14.41 6.92 -4.64
C ALA A 81 -15.90 6.82 -5.02
N GLY A 82 -16.72 6.16 -4.19
CA GLY A 82 -18.11 5.86 -4.50
C GLY A 82 -18.22 4.76 -5.55
N ASP A 83 -19.26 4.79 -6.38
CA ASP A 83 -19.49 3.78 -7.41
C ASP A 83 -18.66 3.98 -8.69
N ASP A 84 -18.12 5.17 -8.92
CA ASP A 84 -17.37 5.53 -10.13
C ASP A 84 -15.87 5.24 -9.99
N CYS A 85 -15.49 3.96 -10.02
CA CYS A 85 -14.14 3.60 -10.44
C CYS A 85 -14.10 3.69 -11.98
N ASN A 86 -13.43 4.69 -12.56
CA ASN A 86 -13.38 4.91 -14.03
C ASN A 86 -12.96 3.62 -14.78
N GLU A 87 -13.95 3.02 -15.43
CA GLU A 87 -13.97 1.64 -15.91
C GLU A 87 -13.37 1.52 -17.31
N GLN A 88 -12.07 1.79 -17.48
CA GLN A 88 -11.36 1.49 -18.74
C GLN A 88 -10.54 0.21 -18.71
N VAL A 89 -10.42 -0.46 -17.57
CA VAL A 89 -9.79 -1.77 -17.51
C VAL A 89 -10.76 -2.72 -16.86
N HIS A 90 -11.17 -3.71 -17.64
CA HIS A 90 -12.00 -4.86 -17.30
C HIS A 90 -11.95 -5.17 -15.80
N CYS A 91 -12.87 -4.58 -15.03
CA CYS A 91 -13.00 -4.89 -13.62
C CYS A 91 -13.37 -6.37 -13.57
N VAL A 92 -12.43 -7.22 -13.17
CA VAL A 92 -12.81 -8.55 -12.67
C VAL A 92 -13.67 -8.21 -11.47
N LYS A 93 -15.00 -8.29 -11.65
CA LYS A 93 -15.96 -8.32 -10.55
C LYS A 93 -15.59 -9.54 -9.71
N GLY A 94 -14.60 -9.38 -8.84
CA GLY A 94 -14.49 -10.17 -7.63
C GLY A 94 -15.83 -10.00 -6.96
N GLY A 95 -16.57 -11.11 -6.86
CA GLY A 95 -17.94 -11.14 -6.38
C GLY A 95 -18.13 -10.16 -5.23
N SER A 96 -19.11 -9.29 -5.42
CA SER A 96 -19.68 -8.40 -4.43
C SER A 96 -20.04 -9.18 -3.16
N SER A 97 -19.16 -9.16 -2.18
CA SER A 97 -19.48 -9.31 -0.76
C SER A 97 -18.22 -9.03 0.05
N SER A 98 -17.82 -7.76 0.15
CA SER A 98 -17.15 -7.24 1.34
C SER A 98 -18.15 -7.16 2.51
N SER A 99 -18.86 -8.26 2.75
CA SER A 99 -19.11 -8.70 4.10
C SER A 99 -17.72 -9.15 4.55
N PHE A 100 -17.03 -8.35 5.36
CA PHE A 100 -16.00 -8.92 6.23
C PHE A 100 -16.74 -9.91 7.11
N GLU A 101 -16.98 -11.11 6.59
CA GLU A 101 -17.48 -12.23 7.34
C GLU A 101 -16.41 -12.44 8.41
N PRO A 102 -16.71 -12.19 9.69
CA PRO A 102 -15.78 -12.56 10.73
C PRO A 102 -15.64 -14.07 10.60
N ASP A 103 -14.50 -14.50 10.06
CA ASP A 103 -14.20 -15.90 9.78
C ASP A 103 -14.64 -16.72 10.99
N GLU A 104 -15.61 -17.63 10.87
CA GLU A 104 -16.18 -18.30 12.04
C GLU A 104 -15.08 -18.98 12.87
N LYS A 105 -13.96 -19.32 12.22
CA LYS A 105 -12.76 -19.91 12.80
C LYS A 105 -12.08 -19.00 13.83
N ILE A 106 -12.12 -17.67 13.69
CA ILE A 106 -11.56 -16.76 14.71
C ILE A 106 -12.41 -16.69 15.97
N ASN A 107 -13.72 -16.92 15.85
CA ASN A 107 -14.63 -17.06 16.99
C ASN A 107 -14.31 -18.34 17.76
N TYR A 108 -14.08 -19.46 17.06
CA TYR A 108 -13.73 -20.74 17.70
C TYR A 108 -12.35 -20.73 18.38
N MET A 109 -11.34 -20.10 17.76
CA MET A 109 -10.02 -19.96 18.36
C MET A 109 -10.07 -19.14 19.66
N SER A 110 -10.86 -18.05 19.65
CA SER A 110 -11.05 -17.19 20.82
C SER A 110 -11.84 -17.89 21.94
N LEU A 111 -12.87 -18.67 21.59
CA LEU A 111 -13.62 -19.52 22.51
C LEU A 111 -12.73 -20.58 23.17
N GLY A 112 -11.83 -21.21 22.40
CA GLY A 112 -10.86 -22.18 22.91
C GLY A 112 -9.92 -21.57 23.96
N LEU A 113 -9.41 -20.36 23.72
CA LEU A 113 -8.58 -19.63 24.69
C LEU A 113 -9.35 -19.25 25.95
N TYR A 114 -10.62 -18.86 25.83
CA TYR A 114 -11.47 -18.54 26.97
C TYR A 114 -11.73 -19.78 27.86
N TRP A 115 -12.03 -20.91 27.25
CA TRP A 115 -12.19 -22.19 27.95
C TRP A 115 -10.91 -22.64 28.65
N LEU A 116 -9.75 -22.55 27.97
CA LEU A 116 -8.46 -22.89 28.56
C LEU A 116 -8.17 -22.03 29.80
N ARG A 117 -8.45 -20.72 29.75
CA ARG A 117 -8.30 -19.80 30.89
C ARG A 117 -9.18 -20.18 32.07
N ILE A 118 -10.44 -20.56 31.83
CA ILE A 118 -11.37 -21.00 32.89
C ILE A 118 -10.88 -22.30 33.54
N LEU A 119 -10.43 -23.28 32.75
CA LEU A 119 -9.90 -24.54 33.27
C LEU A 119 -8.62 -24.32 34.08
N PHE A 120 -7.72 -23.46 33.59
CA PHE A 120 -6.51 -23.10 34.32
C PHE A 120 -6.83 -22.39 35.65
N LEU A 121 -7.71 -21.38 35.64
CA LEU A 121 -8.12 -20.69 36.86
C LEU A 121 -8.80 -21.65 37.85
N LYS A 122 -9.67 -22.54 37.37
CA LYS A 122 -10.32 -23.54 38.21
C LYS A 122 -9.27 -24.46 38.86
N THR A 123 -8.36 -25.05 38.09
CA THR A 123 -7.31 -25.92 38.64
C THR A 123 -6.39 -25.21 39.64
N VAL A 124 -5.99 -23.97 39.38
CA VAL A 124 -5.20 -23.16 40.32
C VAL A 124 -5.97 -22.91 41.62
N VAL A 125 -7.24 -22.50 41.53
CA VAL A 125 -8.10 -22.27 42.71
C VAL A 125 -8.29 -23.56 43.52
N PHE A 126 -8.55 -24.71 42.87
CA PHE A 126 -8.66 -25.98 43.58
C PHE A 126 -7.35 -26.40 44.26
N ASN A 127 -6.21 -26.27 43.59
CA ASN A 127 -4.91 -26.57 44.18
C ASN A 127 -4.60 -25.67 45.40
N VAL A 128 -4.89 -24.37 45.30
CA VAL A 128 -4.72 -23.42 46.41
C VAL A 128 -5.68 -23.75 47.56
N LEU A 129 -6.95 -24.04 47.28
CA LEU A 129 -7.93 -24.38 48.32
C LEU A 129 -7.61 -25.70 49.03
N ILE A 130 -7.17 -26.74 48.30
CA ILE A 130 -6.73 -28.01 48.89
C ILE A 130 -5.51 -27.77 49.80
N THR A 131 -4.53 -27.01 49.33
CA THR A 131 -3.32 -26.69 50.12
C THR A 131 -3.67 -25.87 51.35
N PHE A 132 -4.50 -24.84 51.21
CA PHE A 132 -4.97 -24.02 52.32
C PHE A 132 -5.75 -24.85 53.35
N LYS A 133 -6.62 -25.75 52.89
CA LYS A 133 -7.37 -26.67 53.77
C LYS A 133 -6.45 -27.65 54.49
N ALA A 134 -5.41 -28.16 53.82
CA ALA A 134 -4.42 -29.05 54.42
C ALA A 134 -3.50 -28.33 55.42
N TRP A 135 -3.35 -27.01 55.31
CA TRP A 135 -2.62 -26.18 56.27
C TRP A 135 -3.46 -25.74 57.46
N MET A 136 -4.77 -25.59 57.28
CA MET A 136 -5.72 -25.22 58.33
C MET A 136 -6.26 -26.43 59.12
N SER A 137 -5.92 -27.65 58.71
CA SER A 137 -6.23 -28.90 59.43
C SER A 137 -4.98 -29.45 60.10
#